data_AF-A0A835S4H3-F1
#
_entry.id   AF-A0A835S4H3-F1
#
_cell.length_a   1.000
_cell.length_b   1.000
_cell.length_c   1.000
_cell.angle_alpha   90.00
_cell.angle_beta   90.00
_cell.angle_gamma   90.00
#
_symmetry.space_group_name_H-M   'P 1'
#
loop_
_entity.id
_entity.type
_entity.pdbx_description
1 polymer ?
#
loop_
_entity_poly.entity_id
_entity_poly.type
_entity_poly.pdbx_seq_one_letter_code
_entity_poly.pdbx_strand_id
1 'polypeptide(L)'
;MMMEFQELRQRMMADCREAVERRYFALTGELPPEEVVENMIAEGKSEEVLNRAVVGNRSLVLETAHEIQSQHDTAKEVERSLLELQQVFLDMAVMVEAQGERMDDIEHHVTSAARYVKDGAMELSSAKAYQRGSRKWLCIAVVFLLAVVLLIVIPIATSLGKS
;
A
#
# COMPACT_ATOMS: atom_id res chain seq x y z
N MET A 1 12.50 6.75 -5.68
CA MET A 1 12.13 7.16 -4.31
C MET A 1 13.33 7.55 -3.43
N MET A 2 14.09 6.64 -2.81
CA MET A 2 15.24 7.02 -1.95
C MET A 2 16.35 7.80 -2.70
N MET A 3 16.67 7.40 -3.93
CA MET A 3 17.68 8.10 -4.74
C MET A 3 17.22 9.51 -5.16
N GLU A 4 15.96 9.68 -5.56
CA GLU A 4 15.40 10.99 -5.91
C GLU A 4 15.37 11.94 -4.70
N PHE A 5 15.09 11.41 -3.51
CA PHE A 5 15.15 12.18 -2.27
C PHE A 5 16.57 12.64 -1.95
N GLN A 6 17.55 11.75 -2.10
CA GLN A 6 18.96 12.10 -1.93
C GLN A 6 19.43 13.12 -2.97
N GLU A 7 19.03 12.98 -4.23
CA GLU A 7 19.31 13.96 -5.28
C GLU A 7 18.68 15.33 -5.00
N LEU A 8 17.42 15.37 -4.55
CA LEU A 8 16.74 16.62 -4.20
C LEU A 8 17.42 17.32 -3.02
N ARG A 9 17.81 16.56 -1.99
CA ARG A 9 18.54 17.10 -0.83
C ARG A 9 19.92 17.63 -1.23
N GLN A 10 20.64 16.93 -2.10
CA GLN A 10 21.91 17.38 -2.63
C GLN A 10 21.77 18.67 -3.43
N ARG A 11 20.73 18.79 -4.28
CA ARG A 11 20.44 20.02 -5.02
C ARG A 11 20.12 21.19 -4.10
N MET A 12 19.24 21.00 -3.11
CA MET A 12 18.91 22.07 -2.16
C MET A 12 20.12 22.56 -1.36
N MET A 13 20.99 21.65 -0.92
CA MET A 13 22.23 22.02 -0.22
C MET A 13 23.21 22.78 -1.12
N ALA A 14 23.31 22.39 -2.39
CA ALA A 14 24.12 23.09 -3.38
C ALA A 14 23.60 24.52 -3.65
N ASP A 15 22.29 24.67 -3.85
CA ASP A 15 21.65 25.96 -4.08
C ASP A 15 21.82 26.91 -2.87
N CYS A 16 21.72 26.37 -1.65
CA CYS A 16 21.91 27.14 -0.41
C CYS A 16 23.36 27.63 -0.28
N ARG A 17 24.33 26.75 -0.56
CA ARG A 17 25.75 27.09 -0.57
C ARG A 17 26.07 28.20 -1.58
N GLU A 18 25.56 28.09 -2.80
CA GLU A 18 25.77 29.11 -3.84
C GLU A 18 25.20 30.49 -3.44
N ALA A 19 24.05 30.52 -2.77
CA ALA A 19 23.43 31.75 -2.29
C ALA A 19 24.27 32.44 -1.19
N VAL A 20 24.83 31.65 -0.25
CA VAL A 20 25.71 32.15 0.82
C VAL A 20 27.00 32.70 0.23
N GLU A 21 27.62 31.98 -0.71
CA GLU A 21 28.87 32.40 -1.37
C GLU A 21 28.72 33.74 -2.09
N ARG A 22 27.63 33.91 -2.86
CA ARG A 22 27.35 35.17 -3.56
C ARG A 22 27.19 36.36 -2.62
N ARG A 23 26.47 36.19 -1.51
CA ARG A 23 26.20 37.27 -0.55
C ARG A 23 27.46 37.64 0.24
N TYR A 24 28.24 36.63 0.65
CA TYR A 24 29.52 36.86 1.31
C TYR A 24 30.47 37.65 0.41
N PHE A 25 30.60 37.24 -0.86
CA PHE A 25 31.44 37.93 -1.84
C PHE A 25 30.96 39.37 -2.10
N ALA A 26 29.64 39.60 -2.20
CA ALA A 26 29.10 40.94 -2.39
C ALA A 26 29.41 41.91 -1.23
N LEU A 27 29.60 41.38 -0.02
CA LEU A 27 29.83 42.19 1.20
C LEU A 27 31.31 42.36 1.55
N THR A 28 32.14 41.35 1.26
CA THR A 28 33.57 41.34 1.63
C THR A 28 34.50 41.52 0.45
N GLY A 29 34.03 41.24 -0.78
CA GLY A 29 34.86 41.19 -1.97
C GLY A 29 35.78 39.96 -2.06
N GLU A 30 35.70 39.04 -1.10
CA GLU A 30 36.51 37.82 -1.01
C GLU A 30 35.63 36.57 -1.04
N LEU A 31 36.16 35.43 -1.49
CA LEU A 31 35.44 34.16 -1.40
C LEU A 31 35.39 33.70 0.07
N PRO A 32 34.25 33.18 0.56
CA PRO A 32 34.18 32.66 1.91
C PRO A 32 35.04 31.40 2.08
N PRO A 33 35.72 31.25 3.22
CA PRO A 33 36.34 29.97 3.59
C PRO A 33 35.28 28.87 3.71
N GLU A 34 35.64 27.65 3.31
CA GLU A 34 34.75 26.46 3.36
C GLU A 34 34.11 26.27 4.75
N GLU A 35 34.89 26.49 5.80
CA GLU A 35 34.48 26.40 7.20
C GLU A 35 33.38 27.42 7.57
N VAL A 36 33.40 28.62 6.94
CA VAL A 36 32.39 29.65 7.18
C VAL A 36 31.08 29.31 6.49
N VAL A 37 31.14 28.77 5.27
CA VAL A 37 29.98 28.29 4.52
C VAL A 37 29.30 27.15 5.28
N GLU A 38 30.09 26.19 5.75
CA GLU A 38 29.57 25.03 6.47
C GLU A 38 28.96 25.43 7.83
N ASN A 39 29.60 26.32 8.59
CA ASN A 39 29.04 26.85 9.84
C ASN A 39 27.76 27.67 9.62
N MET A 40 27.64 28.41 8.51
CA MET A 40 26.41 29.13 8.17
C MET A 40 25.25 28.19 7.79
N ILE A 41 25.55 27.08 7.09
CA ILE A 41 24.56 26.08 6.70
C ILE A 41 24.15 25.19 7.90
N ALA A 42 25.09 24.83 8.77
CA ALA A 42 24.88 23.90 9.87
C ALA A 42 24.37 24.57 11.16
N GLU A 43 24.87 25.76 11.51
CA GLU A 43 24.55 26.41 12.79
C GLU A 43 23.58 27.59 12.67
N GLY A 44 23.31 28.09 11.46
CA GLY A 44 22.41 29.24 11.25
C GLY A 44 22.92 30.58 11.80
N LYS A 45 24.15 30.63 12.32
CA LYS A 45 24.75 31.82 12.97
C LYS A 45 25.32 32.81 11.97
N SER A 46 24.47 33.33 11.07
CA SER A 46 24.89 34.31 10.08
C SER A 46 25.23 35.68 10.69
N GLU A 47 24.64 36.05 11.83
CA GLU A 47 24.78 37.40 12.41
C GLU A 47 26.18 37.68 12.99
N GLU A 48 26.79 36.72 13.69
CA GLU A 48 28.07 36.92 14.38
C GLU A 48 29.24 36.99 13.40
N VAL A 49 29.20 36.16 12.35
CA VAL A 49 30.24 36.12 11.31
C VAL A 49 30.16 37.36 10.41
N LEU A 50 28.95 37.80 10.08
CA LEU A 50 28.74 38.98 9.23
C LEU A 50 29.03 40.29 9.95
N ASN A 51 28.71 40.39 11.25
CA ASN A 51 29.07 41.54 12.09
C ASN A 51 30.59 41.73 12.23
N ARG A 52 31.38 40.64 12.14
CA ARG A 52 32.84 40.70 12.19
C ARG A 52 33.46 41.19 10.87
N ALA A 53 32.75 41.05 9.75
CA ALA A 53 33.24 41.39 8.42
C ALA A 53 32.92 42.83 7.96
N VAL A 54 31.88 43.47 8.50
CA VAL A 54 31.40 44.78 8.01
C VAL A 54 31.65 45.89 9.03
N VAL A 55 32.73 46.65 8.85
CA VAL A 55 33.09 47.81 9.72
C VAL A 55 32.34 49.11 9.36
N GLY A 56 31.54 49.15 8.28
CA GLY A 56 31.02 50.43 7.74
C GLY A 56 29.51 50.69 7.85
N ASN A 57 28.65 49.68 7.80
CA ASN A 57 27.21 49.88 7.55
C ASN A 57 26.31 49.04 8.48
N ARG A 58 26.30 49.36 9.78
CA ARG A 58 25.48 48.68 10.81
C ARG A 58 23.98 48.57 10.47
N SER A 59 23.41 49.56 9.79
CA SER A 59 21.98 49.55 9.42
C SER A 59 21.66 48.49 8.37
N LEU A 60 22.51 48.35 7.35
CA LEU A 60 22.32 47.37 6.27
C LEU A 60 22.60 45.94 6.78
N VAL A 61 23.57 45.80 7.67
CA VAL A 61 23.92 44.51 8.32
C VAL A 61 22.75 43.99 9.16
N LEU A 62 22.11 44.83 9.97
CA LEU A 62 20.96 44.42 10.79
C LEU A 62 19.74 44.03 9.95
N GLU A 63 19.46 44.74 8.86
CA GLU A 63 18.37 44.40 7.95
C GLU A 63 18.62 43.06 7.23
N THR A 64 19.85 42.87 6.74
CA THR A 64 20.26 41.63 6.07
C THR A 64 20.28 40.44 7.04
N ALA A 65 20.75 40.66 8.26
CA ALA A 65 20.77 39.68 9.33
C ALA A 65 19.36 39.21 9.71
N HIS A 66 18.43 40.14 9.89
CA HIS A 66 17.02 39.84 10.18
C HIS A 66 16.37 39.04 9.05
N GLU A 67 16.67 39.37 7.79
CA GLU A 67 16.14 38.65 6.63
C GLU A 67 16.72 37.23 6.51
N ILE A 68 18.00 37.04 6.82
CA ILE A 68 18.63 35.71 6.88
C ILE A 68 18.04 34.87 8.02
N GLN A 69 17.80 35.47 9.19
CA GLN A 69 17.16 34.82 10.33
C GLN A 69 15.76 34.31 9.98
N SER A 70 14.97 35.12 9.27
CA SER A 70 13.63 34.75 8.78
C SER A 70 13.67 33.56 7.80
N GLN A 71 14.64 33.56 6.87
CA GLN A 71 14.82 32.42 5.96
C GLN A 71 15.28 31.16 6.70
N HIS A 72 16.14 31.30 7.70
CA HIS A 72 16.59 30.19 8.53
C HIS A 72 15.44 29.59 9.35
N ASP A 73 14.58 30.42 9.94
CA ASP A 73 13.40 29.96 10.67
C ASP A 73 12.42 29.22 9.74
N THR A 74 12.25 29.72 8.52
CA THR A 74 11.46 29.03 7.49
C THR A 74 12.08 27.69 7.09
N ALA A 75 13.41 27.64 6.89
CA ALA A 75 14.12 26.40 6.57
C ALA A 75 14.01 25.36 7.70
N LYS A 76 14.05 25.82 8.96
CA LYS A 76 13.89 24.98 10.15
C LYS A 76 12.47 24.43 10.29
N GLU A 77 11.47 25.21 9.91
CA GLU A 77 10.08 24.73 9.83
C GLU A 77 9.94 23.65 8.76
N VAL A 78 10.52 23.87 7.58
CA VAL A 78 10.56 22.88 6.49
C VAL A 78 11.30 21.61 6.91
N GLU A 79 12.45 21.72 7.59
CA GLU A 79 13.20 20.59 8.13
C GLU A 79 12.34 19.75 9.09
N ARG A 80 11.60 20.42 9.98
CA ARG A 80 10.70 19.74 10.92
C ARG A 80 9.59 19.00 10.19
N SER A 81 8.95 19.63 9.20
CA SER A 81 7.95 18.96 8.35
C SER A 81 8.53 17.78 7.57
N LEU A 82 9.80 17.87 7.15
CA LEU A 82 10.52 16.79 6.48
C LEU A 82 10.80 15.60 7.39
N LEU A 83 11.19 15.85 8.64
CA LEU A 83 11.37 14.80 9.65
C LEU A 83 10.05 14.10 9.99
N GLU A 84 8.96 14.86 10.11
CA GLU A 84 7.62 14.30 10.29
C GLU A 84 7.21 13.44 9.09
N LEU A 85 7.46 13.92 7.86
CA LEU A 85 7.19 13.15 6.64
C LEU A 85 8.04 11.87 6.56
N GLN A 86 9.32 11.95 6.92
CA GLN A 86 10.21 10.79 7.01
C GLN A 86 9.68 9.75 7.99
N GLN A 87 9.14 10.18 9.13
CA GLN A 87 8.51 9.30 10.11
C GLN A 87 7.24 8.63 9.54
N VAL A 88 6.41 9.36 8.79
CA VAL A 88 5.24 8.80 8.09
C VAL A 88 5.66 7.76 7.04
N PHE A 89 6.75 8.00 6.29
CA PHE A 89 7.27 7.01 5.34
C PHE A 89 7.79 5.74 6.01
N LEU A 90 8.47 5.87 7.16
CA LEU A 90 8.92 4.72 7.96
C LEU A 90 7.73 3.91 8.49
N ASP A 91 6.70 4.58 9.01
CA ASP A 91 5.48 3.93 9.49
C ASP A 91 4.70 3.26 8.34
N MET A 92 4.67 3.88 7.17
CA MET A 92 4.11 3.29 5.95
C MET A 92 4.89 2.06 5.49
N ALA A 93 6.22 2.06 5.57
CA ALA A 93 7.04 0.90 5.22
C ALA A 93 6.75 -0.28 6.16
N VAL A 94 6.62 -0.03 7.47
CA VAL A 94 6.21 -1.04 8.46
C VAL A 94 4.79 -1.55 8.18
N MET A 95 3.85 -0.67 7.84
CA MET A 95 2.47 -1.04 7.54
C MET A 95 2.33 -1.84 6.23
N VAL A 96 3.15 -1.56 5.22
CA VAL A 96 3.20 -2.31 3.96
C VAL A 96 3.84 -3.68 4.15
N GLU A 97 4.91 -3.78 4.95
CA GLU A 97 5.50 -5.06 5.37
C GLU A 97 4.45 -5.92 6.11
N ALA A 98 3.68 -5.32 7.01
CA ALA A 98 2.56 -5.99 7.70
C ALA A 98 1.38 -6.36 6.77
N GLN A 99 1.19 -5.63 5.66
CA GLN A 99 0.18 -5.96 4.64
C GLN A 99 0.63 -7.05 3.66
N GLY A 100 1.92 -7.44 3.68
CA GLY A 100 2.45 -8.54 2.86
C GLY A 100 1.79 -9.90 3.14
N GLU A 101 1.22 -10.09 4.34
CA GLU A 101 0.53 -11.33 4.74
C GLU A 101 -0.91 -11.42 4.17
N ARG A 102 -1.56 -10.28 3.83
CA ARG A 102 -2.96 -10.26 3.34
C ARG A 102 -3.10 -10.41 1.82
N MET A 103 -2.01 -10.40 1.06
CA MET A 103 -2.05 -10.71 -0.38
C MET A 103 -2.34 -12.22 -0.60
N ASP A 104 -1.85 -13.08 0.29
CA ASP A 104 -2.04 -14.53 0.25
C ASP A 104 -3.54 -14.91 0.38
N ASP A 105 -4.31 -14.14 1.15
CA ASP A 105 -5.74 -14.38 1.38
C ASP A 105 -6.59 -14.20 0.11
N ILE A 106 -6.31 -13.21 -0.76
CA ILE A 106 -7.11 -12.99 -1.98
C ILE A 106 -6.87 -14.12 -2.98
N GLU A 107 -5.61 -14.49 -3.20
CA GLU A 107 -5.27 -15.62 -4.06
C GLU A 107 -5.85 -16.93 -3.52
N HIS A 108 -5.79 -17.13 -2.20
CA HIS A 108 -6.40 -18.28 -1.54
C HIS A 108 -7.92 -18.31 -1.70
N HIS A 109 -8.61 -17.18 -1.55
CA HIS A 109 -10.07 -17.08 -1.74
C HIS A 109 -10.48 -17.32 -3.20
N VAL A 110 -9.77 -16.75 -4.17
CA VAL A 110 -10.04 -16.97 -5.60
C VAL A 110 -9.79 -18.42 -5.99
N THR A 111 -8.67 -18.99 -5.54
CA THR A 111 -8.32 -20.40 -5.80
C THR A 111 -9.31 -21.35 -5.14
N SER A 112 -9.74 -21.06 -3.92
CA SER A 112 -10.75 -21.86 -3.22
C SER A 112 -12.12 -21.76 -3.90
N ALA A 113 -12.54 -20.57 -4.32
CA ALA A 113 -13.79 -20.39 -5.07
C ALA A 113 -13.77 -21.16 -6.40
N ALA A 114 -12.67 -21.09 -7.15
CA ALA A 114 -12.49 -21.85 -8.38
C ALA A 114 -12.59 -23.36 -8.14
N ARG A 115 -12.00 -23.87 -7.04
CA ARG A 115 -12.09 -25.27 -6.64
C ARG A 115 -13.53 -25.68 -6.33
N TYR A 116 -14.25 -24.91 -5.51
CA TYR A 116 -15.65 -25.20 -5.19
C TYR A 116 -16.57 -25.23 -6.41
N VAL A 117 -16.37 -24.32 -7.37
CA VAL A 117 -17.16 -24.30 -8.61
C VAL A 117 -16.87 -25.55 -9.44
N LYS A 118 -15.61 -25.95 -9.56
CA LYS A 118 -15.21 -27.15 -10.29
C LYS A 118 -15.79 -28.42 -9.65
N ASP A 119 -15.65 -28.56 -8.34
CA ASP A 119 -16.15 -29.74 -7.61
C ASP A 119 -17.68 -29.79 -7.65
N GLY A 120 -18.35 -28.65 -7.47
CA GLY A 120 -19.81 -28.55 -7.61
C GLY A 120 -20.31 -28.90 -9.01
N ALA A 121 -19.59 -28.52 -10.07
CA ALA A 121 -19.92 -28.91 -11.43
C ALA A 121 -19.75 -30.42 -11.67
N MET A 122 -18.72 -31.04 -11.07
CA MET A 122 -18.52 -32.48 -11.12
C MET A 122 -19.64 -33.24 -10.39
N GLU A 123 -20.02 -32.81 -9.19
CA GLU A 123 -21.13 -33.42 -8.45
C GLU A 123 -22.47 -33.29 -9.18
N LEU A 124 -22.75 -32.12 -9.76
CA LEU A 124 -23.97 -31.94 -10.56
C LEU A 124 -24.01 -32.89 -11.78
N SER A 125 -22.86 -33.11 -12.42
CA SER A 125 -22.73 -34.06 -13.53
C SER A 125 -22.99 -35.50 -13.06
N SER A 126 -22.37 -35.91 -11.96
CA SER A 126 -22.56 -37.23 -11.35
C SER A 126 -24.01 -37.45 -10.91
N ALA A 127 -24.63 -36.48 -10.25
CA ALA A 127 -26.03 -36.54 -9.84
C ALA A 127 -26.97 -36.70 -11.05
N LYS A 128 -26.71 -35.98 -12.15
CA LYS A 128 -27.47 -36.11 -13.40
C LYS A 128 -27.32 -37.50 -14.02
N ALA A 129 -26.11 -38.07 -14.00
CA ALA A 129 -25.87 -39.44 -14.46
C ALA A 129 -26.64 -40.47 -13.61
N TYR A 130 -26.60 -40.32 -12.27
CA TYR A 130 -27.31 -41.20 -11.33
C TYR A 130 -28.83 -41.11 -11.50
N GLN A 131 -29.37 -39.89 -11.64
CA GLN A 131 -30.80 -39.66 -11.87
C GLN A 131 -31.28 -40.34 -13.17
N ARG A 132 -30.46 -40.33 -14.23
CA ARG A 132 -30.81 -40.97 -15.50
C ARG A 132 -30.87 -42.49 -15.39
N GLY A 133 -30.02 -43.11 -14.57
CA GLY A 133 -30.05 -44.54 -14.29
C GLY A 133 -31.20 -44.95 -13.38
N SER A 134 -31.44 -44.19 -12.32
CA SER A 134 -32.45 -44.47 -11.29
C SER A 134 -33.88 -44.55 -11.85
N ARG A 135 -34.22 -43.71 -12.84
CA ARG A 135 -35.56 -43.74 -13.48
C ARG A 135 -35.91 -45.10 -14.09
N LYS A 136 -34.93 -45.82 -14.65
CA LYS A 136 -35.15 -47.15 -15.24
C LYS A 136 -35.43 -48.18 -14.14
N TRP A 137 -34.65 -48.13 -13.07
CA TRP A 137 -34.83 -49.00 -11.90
C TRP A 137 -36.16 -48.75 -11.18
N LEU A 138 -36.57 -47.49 -11.04
CA LEU A 138 -37.86 -47.14 -10.47
C LEU A 138 -39.02 -47.70 -11.30
N CYS A 139 -38.93 -47.60 -12.64
CA CYS A 139 -39.94 -48.18 -13.52
C CYS A 139 -40.02 -49.71 -13.38
N ILE A 140 -38.88 -50.40 -13.34
CA ILE A 140 -38.81 -51.86 -13.12
C ILE A 140 -39.43 -52.23 -11.76
N ALA A 141 -39.11 -51.49 -10.71
CA ALA A 141 -39.65 -51.71 -9.36
C ALA A 141 -41.17 -51.55 -9.32
N VAL A 142 -41.72 -50.52 -9.97
CA VAL A 142 -43.18 -50.29 -10.07
C VAL A 142 -43.87 -51.41 -10.84
N VAL A 143 -43.31 -51.83 -11.98
CA VAL A 143 -43.87 -52.94 -12.78
C VAL A 143 -43.86 -54.25 -11.99
N PHE A 144 -42.78 -54.55 -11.28
CA PHE A 144 -42.68 -55.74 -10.43
C PHE A 144 -43.73 -55.71 -9.32
N LEU A 145 -43.91 -54.57 -8.65
CA LEU A 145 -44.92 -54.41 -7.60
C LEU A 145 -46.35 -54.63 -8.13
N LEU A 146 -46.68 -54.09 -9.30
CA LEU A 146 -47.98 -54.32 -9.94
C LEU A 146 -48.21 -55.80 -10.29
N ALA A 147 -47.18 -56.49 -10.77
CA ALA A 147 -47.26 -57.92 -11.08
C ALA A 147 -47.55 -58.75 -9.81
N VAL A 148 -46.88 -58.45 -8.69
CA VAL A 148 -47.13 -59.11 -7.40
C VAL A 148 -48.56 -58.87 -6.92
N VAL A 149 -49.08 -57.64 -7.03
CA VAL A 149 -50.47 -57.31 -6.66
C VAL A 149 -51.45 -58.12 -7.50
N LEU A 150 -51.25 -58.20 -8.82
CA LEU A 150 -52.11 -59.02 -9.69
C LEU A 150 -52.07 -60.50 -9.32
N LEU A 151 -50.89 -61.03 -8.98
CA LEU A 151 -50.71 -62.42 -8.56
C LEU A 151 -51.47 -62.75 -7.28
N ILE A 152 -51.65 -61.78 -6.38
CA ILE A 152 -52.43 -61.94 -5.14
C ILE A 152 -53.93 -61.75 -5.40
N VAL A 153 -54.32 -60.75 -6.20
CA VAL A 153 -55.73 -60.40 -6.42
C VAL A 153 -56.47 -61.43 -7.28
N ILE A 154 -55.83 -61.96 -8.33
CA ILE A 154 -56.44 -62.95 -9.24
C ILE A 154 -56.95 -64.22 -8.50
N PRO A 155 -56.15 -64.92 -7.68
CA PRO A 155 -56.63 -66.12 -6.99
C PRO A 155 -57.76 -65.79 -6.00
N ILE A 156 -57.68 -64.67 -5.29
CA ILE A 156 -58.74 -64.24 -4.37
C ILE A 156 -60.05 -63.98 -5.14
N ALA A 157 -59.99 -63.22 -6.23
CA ALA A 157 -61.16 -62.92 -7.06
C ALA A 157 -61.77 -64.19 -7.67
N THR A 158 -60.94 -65.11 -8.19
CA THR A 158 -61.43 -66.39 -8.74
C THR A 158 -61.99 -67.32 -7.67
N SER A 159 -61.50 -67.28 -6.43
CA SER A 159 -62.06 -68.07 -5.33
C SER A 159 -63.42 -67.55 -4.84
N LEU A 160 -63.64 -66.22 -4.87
CA LEU A 160 -64.90 -65.59 -4.46
C LEU A 160 -66.00 -65.77 -5.51
N GLY A 161 -65.65 -65.73 -6.81
CA GLY A 161 -66.61 -65.92 -7.90
C GLY A 161 -67.02 -67.37 -8.16
N LYS A 162 -66.40 -68.34 -7.47
CA LYS A 162 -66.71 -69.78 -7.58
C LYS A 162 -67.59 -70.31 -6.44
N SER A 163 -67.94 -69.46 -5.47
CA SER A 163 -68.89 -69.76 -4.39
C SER A 163 -70.27 -69.20 -4.71
#